data_AF-A0A498PZS7-F1
#
_entry.id   AF-A0A498PZS7-F1
#
_cell.length_a   1.000
_cell.length_b   1.000
_cell.length_c   1.000
_cell.angle_alpha   90.00
_cell.angle_beta   90.00
_cell.angle_gamma   90.00
#
_symmetry.space_group_name_H-M   'P 1'
#
loop_
_entity.id
_entity.type
_entity.pdbx_description
1 polymer ?
#
loop_
_entity_poly.entity_id
_entity_poly.type
_entity_poly.pdbx_seq_one_letter_code
_entity_poly.pdbx_strand_id
1 'polypeptide(L)'
;MTDMAVRPELIELKSDENEQVCELVAVRGGHCAACGEKDFAVGHALYLGFLFLNEDDDAFMVALTCRNPECPKPRTGIVLAGKEFLTEYHGVSDIGAIASHARAAQASATWGGSGCR
;
A
#
# COMPACT_ATOMS: atom_id res chain seq x y z
N MET A 1 17.42 -17.02 9.09
CA MET A 1 16.51 -15.90 8.81
C MET A 1 16.07 -16.05 7.39
N THR A 2 14.87 -16.60 7.18
CA THR A 2 14.30 -16.77 5.84
C THR A 2 14.12 -15.39 5.25
N ASP A 3 14.85 -15.10 4.19
CA ASP A 3 14.49 -14.08 3.22
C ASP A 3 13.09 -14.46 2.71
N MET A 4 12.06 -13.94 3.37
CA MET A 4 10.71 -13.97 2.83
C MET A 4 10.75 -13.05 1.65
N ALA A 5 11.11 -13.58 0.48
CA ALA A 5 11.11 -12.86 -0.78
C ALA A 5 9.87 -11.96 -0.81
N VAL A 6 10.10 -10.65 -0.73
CA VAL A 6 9.02 -9.68 -0.75
C VAL A 6 8.25 -9.95 -2.04
N ARG A 7 6.94 -10.17 -1.89
CA ARG A 7 6.06 -10.44 -3.01
C ARG A 7 6.25 -9.33 -4.05
N PRO A 8 6.62 -9.63 -5.31
CA PRO A 8 7.04 -8.60 -6.26
C PRO A 8 5.92 -7.62 -6.64
N GLU A 9 4.66 -7.95 -6.33
CA GLU A 9 3.50 -7.06 -6.46
C GLU A 9 3.35 -6.04 -5.32
N LEU A 10 4.15 -6.15 -4.25
CA LEU A 10 4.19 -5.20 -3.15
C LEU A 10 5.12 -4.04 -3.50
N ILE A 11 4.60 -2.82 -3.35
CA ILE A 11 5.34 -1.59 -3.59
C ILE A 11 5.97 -1.16 -2.26
N GLU A 12 7.30 -1.10 -2.23
CA GLU A 12 8.04 -0.50 -1.13
C GLU A 12 7.90 1.03 -1.19
N LEU A 13 7.53 1.63 -0.05
CA LEU A 13 7.34 3.07 0.05
C LEU A 13 8.63 3.76 0.48
N LYS A 14 8.96 4.85 -0.20
CA LYS A 14 10.07 5.73 0.19
C LYS A 14 9.77 6.46 1.49
N SER A 15 10.78 7.08 2.10
CA SER A 15 10.63 7.74 3.40
C SER A 15 9.61 8.88 3.38
N ASP A 16 9.60 9.68 2.31
CA ASP A 16 8.63 10.75 2.07
C ASP A 16 7.21 10.22 1.82
N GLU A 17 7.08 9.13 1.08
CA GLU A 17 5.79 8.45 0.83
C GLU A 17 5.21 7.87 2.13
N ASN A 18 6.07 7.31 3.00
CA ASN A 18 5.65 6.84 4.34
C ASN A 18 5.17 7.99 5.24
N GLU A 19 5.88 9.12 5.23
CA GLU A 19 5.47 10.32 5.98
C GLU A 19 4.12 10.83 5.49
N GLN A 20 3.93 10.90 4.17
CA GLN A 20 2.66 11.27 3.55
C GLN A 20 1.51 10.33 3.93
N VAL A 21 1.75 9.01 3.98
CA VAL A 21 0.75 8.04 4.48
C VAL A 21 0.39 8.31 5.95
N CYS A 22 1.39 8.57 6.81
CA CYS A 22 1.14 8.89 8.22
C CYS A 22 0.28 10.15 8.37
N GLU A 23 0.56 11.20 7.59
CA GLU A 23 -0.26 12.41 7.55
C GLU A 23 -1.69 12.12 7.11
N LEU A 24 -1.88 11.35 6.03
CA LEU A 24 -3.21 10.96 5.54
C LEU A 24 -4.00 10.16 6.58
N VAL A 25 -3.34 9.24 7.30
CA VAL A 25 -3.96 8.51 8.42
C VAL A 25 -4.42 9.48 9.51
N ALA A 26 -3.59 10.45 9.89
CA ALA A 26 -3.93 11.44 10.91
C ALA A 26 -5.09 12.34 10.47
N VAL A 27 -5.06 12.88 9.24
CA VAL A 27 -6.10 13.75 8.67
C VAL A 27 -7.44 13.01 8.57
N ARG A 28 -7.43 11.72 8.21
CA ARG A 28 -8.63 10.87 8.14
C ARG A 28 -9.11 10.36 9.50
N GLY A 29 -8.46 10.75 10.60
CA GLY A 29 -8.83 10.33 11.96
C GLY A 29 -8.56 8.85 12.25
N GLY A 30 -7.59 8.26 11.54
CA GLY A 30 -7.21 6.86 11.67
C GLY A 30 -6.72 6.53 13.07
N HIS A 31 -7.28 5.46 13.63
CA HIS A 31 -6.91 4.92 14.93
C HIS A 31 -6.97 3.40 14.86
N CYS A 32 -6.21 2.74 15.74
CA CYS A 32 -6.18 1.28 15.78
C CYS A 32 -7.53 0.79 16.32
N ALA A 33 -8.26 0.00 15.54
CA ALA A 33 -9.55 -0.55 15.96
C ALA A 33 -9.46 -1.46 17.21
N ALA A 34 -8.25 -1.93 17.55
CA ALA A 34 -8.03 -2.84 18.67
C ALA A 34 -7.66 -2.14 19.99
N CYS A 35 -6.88 -1.05 19.95
CA CYS A 35 -6.42 -0.36 21.16
C CYS A 35 -6.64 1.17 21.17
N GLY A 36 -7.15 1.76 20.08
CA GLY A 36 -7.44 3.19 19.97
C GLY A 36 -6.22 4.09 19.69
N GLU A 37 -5.01 3.54 19.72
CA GLU A 37 -3.77 4.28 19.44
C GLU A 37 -3.71 4.80 18.00
N LYS A 38 -2.94 5.87 17.80
CA LYS A 38 -2.80 6.55 16.50
C LYS A 38 -1.42 6.38 15.86
N ASP A 39 -0.48 5.76 16.58
CA ASP A 39 0.88 5.55 16.10
C ASP A 39 0.98 4.24 15.29
N PHE A 40 1.35 4.39 14.02
CA PHE A 40 1.48 3.30 13.06
C PHE A 40 2.85 3.31 12.40
N ALA A 41 3.44 2.14 12.25
CA ALA A 41 4.48 1.89 11.26
C ALA A 41 3.80 1.59 9.91
N VAL A 42 4.24 2.28 8.87
CA VAL A 42 3.80 2.07 7.50
C VAL A 42 4.64 0.95 6.87
N GLY A 43 3.98 0.05 6.14
CA GLY A 43 4.60 -1.02 5.37
C GLY A 43 4.39 -0.84 3.87
N HIS A 44 4.42 -1.95 3.13
CA HIS A 44 4.22 -1.93 1.69
C HIS A 44 2.81 -1.50 1.28
N ALA A 45 2.70 -0.98 0.06
CA ALA A 45 1.43 -0.76 -0.63
C ALA A 45 1.14 -1.89 -1.64
N LEU A 46 -0.15 -2.12 -1.91
CA LEU A 46 -0.63 -3.07 -2.90
C LEU A 46 -1.73 -2.39 -3.73
N TYR A 47 -1.56 -2.33 -5.05
CA TYR A 47 -2.62 -1.88 -5.95
C TYR A 47 -3.80 -2.86 -5.92
N LEU A 48 -5.01 -2.34 -5.73
CA LEU A 48 -6.23 -3.14 -5.53
C LEU A 48 -7.07 -3.30 -6.81
N GLY A 49 -6.87 -2.45 -7.82
CA GLY A 49 -7.63 -2.48 -9.08
C GLY A 49 -7.43 -3.73 -9.96
N PHE A 50 -6.84 -4.79 -9.42
CA PHE A 50 -6.84 -6.15 -9.98
C PHE A 50 -7.89 -7.07 -9.32
N LEU A 51 -8.29 -6.82 -8.07
CA LEU A 51 -9.07 -7.76 -7.28
C LEU A 51 -10.59 -7.56 -7.39
N PHE A 52 -11.06 -6.36 -7.73
CA PHE A 52 -12.48 -6.05 -7.77
C PHE A 52 -12.85 -5.15 -8.96
N LEU A 53 -13.87 -5.55 -9.73
CA LEU A 53 -14.35 -4.82 -10.92
C LEU A 53 -14.97 -3.44 -10.63
N ASN A 54 -15.22 -3.11 -9.36
CA ASN A 54 -15.90 -1.88 -8.93
C ASN A 54 -15.01 -0.99 -8.04
N GLU A 55 -13.73 -1.31 -7.89
CA GLU A 55 -12.82 -0.52 -7.07
C GLU A 55 -12.26 0.65 -7.88
N ASP A 56 -12.03 1.78 -7.21
CA ASP A 56 -11.48 2.97 -7.87
C ASP A 56 -10.16 2.64 -8.56
N ASP A 57 -10.00 3.11 -9.80
CA ASP A 57 -8.86 2.83 -10.69
C ASP A 57 -7.49 3.31 -10.12
N ASP A 58 -7.48 4.03 -9.00
CA ASP A 58 -6.27 4.47 -8.29
C ASP A 58 -6.25 3.97 -6.83
N ALA A 59 -6.94 2.88 -6.50
CA ALA A 59 -6.99 2.37 -5.13
C ALA A 59 -5.77 1.51 -4.77
N PHE A 60 -5.10 1.87 -3.67
CA PHE A 60 -4.00 1.11 -3.08
C PHE A 60 -4.29 0.80 -1.62
N MET A 61 -4.08 -0.45 -1.21
CA MET A 61 -4.03 -0.83 0.20
C MET A 61 -2.62 -0.63 0.74
N VAL A 62 -2.48 0.21 1.75
CA VAL A 62 -1.22 0.39 2.48
C VAL A 62 -1.28 -0.38 3.79
N ALA A 63 -0.29 -1.23 4.04
CA ALA A 63 -0.17 -1.97 5.28
C ALA A 63 0.22 -1.05 6.43
N LEU A 64 -0.49 -1.16 7.56
CA LEU A 64 -0.21 -0.42 8.78
C LEU A 64 0.00 -1.39 9.94
N THR A 65 0.98 -1.10 10.79
CA THR A 65 1.23 -1.84 12.03
C THR A 65 1.19 -0.88 13.21
N CYS A 66 0.20 -1.03 14.10
CA CYS A 66 0.13 -0.28 15.34
C CYS A 66 1.41 -0.51 16.17
N ARG A 67 2.01 0.58 16.65
CA ARG A 67 3.28 0.52 17.40
C ARG A 67 3.10 0.17 18.88
N ASN A 68 1.87 0.12 19.38
CA ASN A 68 1.62 -0.30 20.75
C ASN A 68 1.97 -1.79 20.92
N PRO A 69 3.00 -2.13 21.75
CA PRO A 69 3.42 -3.52 21.95
C PRO A 69 2.35 -4.38 22.64
N GLU A 70 1.40 -3.77 23.33
CA GLU A 70 0.28 -4.45 23.99
C GLU A 70 -0.96 -4.59 23.09
N CYS A 71 -0.88 -4.13 21.84
CA CYS A 71 -2.01 -4.21 20.91
C CYS A 71 -2.34 -5.67 20.56
N PRO A 72 -3.57 -6.16 20.82
CA PRO A 72 -3.92 -7.56 20.56
C PRO A 72 -4.07 -7.87 19.06
N LYS A 73 -4.20 -6.83 18.21
CA LYS A 73 -4.33 -6.97 16.76
C LYS A 73 -3.62 -5.81 16.04
N PRO A 74 -2.27 -5.83 15.99
CA PRO A 74 -1.49 -4.65 15.57
C PRO A 74 -1.53 -4.41 14.07
N ARG A 75 -1.80 -5.43 13.24
CA ARG A 75 -1.78 -5.30 11.78
C ARG A 75 -3.15 -4.90 11.24
N THR A 76 -3.17 -3.86 10.42
CA THR A 76 -4.34 -3.36 9.70
C THR A 76 -3.91 -2.81 8.33
N GLY A 77 -4.85 -2.27 7.55
CA GLY A 77 -4.55 -1.56 6.31
C GLY A 77 -5.48 -0.36 6.12
N ILE A 78 -5.06 0.57 5.28
CA ILE A 78 -5.85 1.71 4.82
C ILE A 78 -5.88 1.72 3.29
N VAL A 79 -7.03 2.06 2.71
CA VAL A 79 -7.15 2.29 1.27
C VAL A 79 -6.96 3.77 0.99
N LEU A 80 -5.97 4.09 0.15
CA LEU A 80 -5.61 5.44 -0.29
C LEU A 80 -5.57 5.49 -1.81
N ALA A 81 -5.80 6.66 -2.39
CA ALA A 81 -5.54 6.85 -3.80
C ALA A 81 -4.02 6.99 -4.03
N GLY A 82 -3.45 6.30 -5.02
CA GLY A 82 -2.02 6.31 -5.32
C GLY A 82 -1.46 7.72 -5.50
N LYS A 83 -2.20 8.61 -6.18
CA LYS A 83 -1.81 10.02 -6.34
C LYS A 83 -1.69 10.81 -5.03
N GLU A 84 -2.25 10.33 -3.92
CA GLU A 84 -2.19 11.01 -2.63
C GLU A 84 -0.87 10.78 -1.88
N PHE A 85 -0.12 9.72 -2.23
CA PHE A 85 1.07 9.33 -1.48
C PHE A 85 2.22 8.75 -2.30
N LEU A 86 2.01 8.28 -3.53
CA LEU A 86 3.07 7.79 -4.40
C LEU A 86 3.64 8.94 -5.23
N THR A 87 4.94 9.19 -5.06
CA THR A 87 5.65 10.26 -5.77
C THR A 87 5.56 10.14 -7.28
N GLU A 88 5.50 8.91 -7.80
CA GLU A 88 5.35 8.60 -9.22
C GLU A 88 4.02 9.12 -9.82
N TYR A 89 2.97 9.18 -9.02
CA TYR A 89 1.63 9.56 -9.47
C TYR A 89 1.24 11.00 -9.10
N HIS A 90 2.13 11.74 -8.43
CA HIS A 90 1.90 13.14 -8.11
C HIS A 90 1.66 13.98 -9.38
N GLY A 91 0.51 14.66 -9.44
CA GLY A 91 0.15 15.51 -10.57
C GLY A 91 -0.42 14.75 -11.79
N VAL A 92 -0.56 13.42 -11.73
CA VAL A 92 -1.24 12.66 -12.76
C VAL A 92 -2.75 12.83 -12.59
N SER A 93 -3.39 13.52 -13.53
CA SER A 93 -4.85 13.72 -13.54
C SER A 93 -5.62 12.57 -14.18
N ASP A 94 -4.95 11.76 -15.00
CA ASP A 94 -5.53 10.61 -15.69
C ASP A 94 -5.42 9.35 -14.82
N ILE A 95 -6.51 9.03 -14.11
CA ILE A 95 -6.62 7.85 -13.25
C ILE A 95 -6.46 6.56 -14.06
N GLY A 96 -6.88 6.54 -15.33
CA GLY A 96 -6.71 5.38 -16.21
C GLY A 96 -5.23 5.12 -16.55
N ALA A 97 -4.42 6.17 -16.60
CA ALA A 97 -2.96 6.06 -16.76
C ALA A 97 -2.31 5.45 -15.51
N ILE A 98 -2.71 5.90 -14.31
CA ILE A 98 -2.25 5.31 -13.04
C ILE A 98 -2.59 3.82 -12.98
N ALA A 99 -3.85 3.49 -13.26
CA ALA A 99 -4.35 2.11 -13.27
C ALA A 99 -3.56 1.23 -14.25
N SER A 100 -3.29 1.74 -15.45
CA SER A 100 -2.56 1.00 -16.48
C SER A 100 -1.10 0.77 -16.10
N HIS A 101 -0.45 1.77 -15.49
CA HIS A 101 0.91 1.65 -14.98
C HIS A 101 0.99 0.64 -13.83
N ALA A 102 0.11 0.77 -12.84
CA ALA A 102 0.05 -0.12 -11.68
C ALA A 102 -0.23 -1.58 -12.08
N ARG A 103 -1.16 -1.79 -13.03
CA ARG A 103 -1.44 -3.13 -13.59
C ARG A 103 -0.23 -3.72 -14.32
N ALA A 104 0.47 -2.91 -15.12
CA ALA A 104 1.66 -3.38 -15.82
C ALA A 104 2.75 -3.81 -14.83
N ALA A 105 3.01 -3.01 -13.78
CA ALA A 105 3.98 -3.32 -12.74
C ALA A 105 3.65 -4.66 -12.03
N GLN A 106 2.39 -4.88 -11.64
CA GLN A 106 1.97 -6.13 -11.01
C GLN A 106 1.99 -7.33 -11.97
N ALA A 107 1.61 -7.16 -13.25
CA ALA A 107 1.68 -8.25 -14.23
C ALA A 107 3.13 -8.73 -14.43
N SER A 108 4.07 -7.79 -14.58
CA SER A 108 5.50 -8.10 -14.70
C SER A 108 6.04 -8.84 -13.47
N ALA A 109 5.57 -8.49 -12.27
CA ALA A 109 5.90 -9.18 -11.02
C ALA A 109 5.46 -10.66 -11.02
N THR A 110 4.27 -10.97 -11.56
CA THR A 110 3.76 -12.36 -11.60
C THR A 110 4.44 -13.26 -12.62
N TRP A 111 4.98 -12.70 -13.71
CA TRP A 111 5.61 -13.47 -14.80
C TRP A 111 7.11 -13.70 -14.59
N GLY A 112 7.70 -13.10 -13.55
CA GLY A 112 9.10 -13.31 -13.15
C GLY A 112 9.36 -14.63 -12.39
N GLY A 113 8.37 -15.49 -12.24
CA GLY A 113 8.55 -16.85 -11.72
C GLY A 113 9.36 -17.68 -12.69
N SER A 114 10.70 -17.64 -12.55
CA SER A 114 11.64 -18.51 -13.24
C SER A 114 11.26 -19.97 -13.00
N GLY A 115 10.49 -20.53 -13.93
CA GLY A 115 10.42 -21.95 -14.15
C GLY A 115 11.78 -22.44 -14.65
N CYS A 116 12.67 -22.75 -13.71
CA CYS A 116 13.80 -23.63 -13.95
C CYS A 116 13.68 -24.79 -12.96
N ARG A 117 13.41 -25.96 -13.55
CA ARG A 117 13.55 -27.29 -12.93
C ARG A 117 14.97 -27.56 -12.49
#